data_AF-A0AAU3MY33-F1
#
_entry.id   AF-A0AAU3MY33-F1
#
_cell.length_a   1.000
_cell.length_b   1.000
_cell.length_c   1.000
_cell.angle_alpha   90.00
_cell.angle_beta   90.00
_cell.angle_gamma   90.00
#
_symmetry.space_group_name_H-M   'P 1'
#
loop_
_entity.id
_entity.type
_entity.pdbx_description
1 polymer ?
#
loop_
_entity_poly.entity_id
_entity_poly.type
_entity_poly.pdbx_seq_one_letter_code
_entity_poly.pdbx_strand_id
1 'polypeptide(L)'
;MRVAVLCVWLVTASLGGYLATVWIRHGGLQERTPGVTRLPLWLVLGHIALAVAGLASWTAYLVGNARGSAWAACAVVLIVAAFGFMMLFRWLPSRGRHSQGHATAERNFPLTAVVAHGMSAAVTVLLVALVVLGRA
;
A
#
# COMPACT_ATOMS: atom_id res chain seq x y z
N MET A 1 -18.03 4.86 13.05
CA MET A 1 -16.78 4.21 12.58
C MET A 1 -16.12 4.87 11.37
N ARG A 2 -16.82 5.73 10.61
CA ARG A 2 -16.30 6.35 9.37
C ARG A 2 -15.04 7.22 9.54
N VAL A 3 -14.94 7.97 10.64
CA VAL A 3 -13.75 8.78 10.97
C VAL A 3 -12.58 7.90 11.41
N ALA A 4 -12.84 6.80 12.13
CA ALA A 4 -11.80 5.85 12.52
C ALA A 4 -11.13 5.21 11.29
N VAL A 5 -11.90 4.92 10.24
CA VAL A 5 -11.37 4.46 8.94
C VAL A 5 -10.36 5.47 8.39
N LEU A 6 -10.71 6.77 8.41
CA LEU A 6 -9.81 7.83 7.94
C LEU A 6 -8.52 7.87 8.77
N CYS A 7 -8.60 7.81 10.10
CA CYS A 7 -7.44 7.81 10.97
C CYS A 7 -6.51 6.61 10.71
N VAL A 8 -7.07 5.39 10.63
CA VAL A 8 -6.29 4.17 10.37
C VAL A 8 -5.67 4.19 8.96
N TRP A 9 -6.40 4.71 7.97
CA TRP A 9 -5.89 4.86 6.62
C TRP A 9 -4.72 5.86 6.58
N LEU A 10 -4.81 6.98 7.30
CA LEU A 10 -3.70 7.96 7.41
C LEU A 10 -2.46 7.34 8.06
N VAL A 11 -2.62 6.51 9.09
CA VAL A 11 -1.51 5.75 9.70
C VAL A 11 -0.90 4.79 8.68
N THR A 12 -1.74 4.06 7.94
CA THR A 12 -1.30 3.14 6.89
C THR A 12 -0.53 3.86 5.78
N ALA A 13 -1.03 5.02 5.35
CA ALA A 13 -0.39 5.86 4.34
C ALA A 13 0.96 6.41 4.83
N SER A 14 1.05 6.79 6.11
CA SER A 14 2.30 7.25 6.72
C SER A 14 3.36 6.16 6.77
N LEU A 15 2.98 4.94 7.18
CA LEU A 15 3.87 3.77 7.17
C LEU A 15 4.33 3.41 5.74
N GLY A 16 3.40 3.45 4.77
CA GLY A 16 3.73 3.22 3.36
C GLY A 16 4.67 4.30 2.80
N GLY A 17 4.43 5.56 3.17
CA GLY A 17 5.30 6.69 2.83
C GLY A 17 6.70 6.54 3.42
N TYR A 18 6.82 6.09 4.66
CA TYR A 18 8.12 5.77 5.26
C TYR A 18 8.87 4.71 4.46
N LEU A 19 8.22 3.59 4.11
CA LEU A 19 8.81 2.56 3.25
C LEU A 19 9.22 3.10 1.88
N ALA A 20 8.40 3.98 1.28
CA ALA A 20 8.72 4.65 0.02
C ALA A 20 9.96 5.56 0.15
N THR A 21 10.10 6.30 1.27
CA THR A 21 11.31 7.11 1.50
C THR A 21 12.56 6.26 1.66
N VAL A 22 12.48 5.14 2.38
CA VAL A 22 13.59 4.16 2.47
C VAL A 22 13.93 3.65 1.08
N TRP A 23 12.94 3.30 0.27
CA TRP A 23 13.15 2.82 -1.10
C TRP A 23 13.86 3.84 -1.99
N ILE A 24 13.43 5.10 -1.95
CA ILE A 24 14.02 6.20 -2.72
C ILE A 24 15.47 6.46 -2.27
N ARG A 25 15.73 6.49 -0.95
CA ARG A 25 17.07 6.75 -0.40
C ARG A 25 18.11 5.70 -0.78
N HIS A 26 17.69 4.46 -1.00
CA HIS A 26 18.58 3.37 -1.37
C HIS A 26 18.63 3.11 -2.88
N GLY A 27 18.18 4.05 -3.71
CA GLY A 27 18.39 4.01 -5.16
C GLY A 27 17.25 3.43 -5.99
N GLY A 28 16.05 3.20 -5.43
CA GLY A 28 14.92 2.63 -6.16
C GLY A 28 14.50 3.41 -7.43
N LEU A 29 14.83 4.70 -7.53
CA LEU A 29 14.60 5.53 -8.72
C LEU A 29 15.71 5.44 -9.79
N GLN A 30 16.93 5.05 -9.38
CA GLN A 30 18.12 4.95 -10.23
C GLN A 30 18.27 3.56 -10.86
N GLU A 31 17.66 2.54 -10.27
CA GLU A 31 17.62 1.18 -10.81
C GLU A 31 16.59 1.07 -11.98
N ARG A 32 16.78 1.86 -13.05
CA ARG A 32 15.91 1.86 -14.25
C ARG A 32 16.15 0.67 -15.19
N THR A 33 17.13 -0.19 -14.89
CA THR A 33 17.53 -1.30 -15.76
C THR A 33 16.55 -2.49 -15.60
N PRO A 34 15.79 -2.86 -16.65
CA PRO A 34 14.91 -4.02 -16.59
C PRO A 34 15.73 -5.28 -16.32
N GLY A 35 15.55 -5.89 -15.14
CA GLY A 35 16.24 -7.13 -14.75
C GLY A 35 16.96 -7.11 -13.40
N VAL A 36 17.24 -5.93 -12.82
CA VAL A 36 17.97 -5.81 -11.53
C VAL A 36 17.06 -5.58 -10.33
N THR A 37 15.90 -4.91 -10.50
CA THR A 37 14.95 -4.60 -9.40
C THR A 37 13.85 -5.64 -9.26
N ARG A 38 13.49 -6.07 -8.04
CA ARG A 38 12.28 -6.88 -7.86
C ARG A 38 11.01 -6.02 -7.80
N LEU A 39 11.08 -4.75 -7.41
CA LEU A 39 9.94 -3.83 -7.38
C LEU A 39 9.95 -2.82 -8.55
N PRO A 40 9.08 -3.00 -9.56
CA PRO A 40 9.00 -2.05 -10.66
C PRO A 40 8.38 -0.71 -10.21
N LEU A 41 8.96 0.41 -10.66
CA LEU A 41 8.53 1.76 -10.31
C LEU A 41 7.04 2.02 -10.58
N TRP A 42 6.50 1.53 -11.69
CA TRP A 42 5.08 1.72 -12.02
C TRP A 42 4.14 1.07 -11.00
N LEU A 43 4.56 -0.04 -10.38
CA LEU A 43 3.78 -0.73 -9.36
C LEU A 43 3.76 0.06 -8.05
N VAL A 44 4.92 0.60 -7.65
CA VAL A 44 5.05 1.44 -6.44
C VAL A 44 4.27 2.75 -6.60
N LEU A 45 4.48 3.46 -7.71
CA LEU A 45 3.76 4.71 -7.98
C LEU A 45 2.26 4.49 -8.16
N GLY A 46 1.87 3.42 -8.86
CA GLY A 46 0.47 3.04 -9.02
C GLY A 46 -0.20 2.75 -7.68
N HIS A 47 0.48 2.04 -6.78
CA HIS A 47 -0.01 1.78 -5.42
C HIS A 47 -0.21 3.07 -4.63
N ILE A 48 0.76 3.99 -4.65
CA ILE A 48 0.66 5.29 -3.97
C ILE A 48 -0.49 6.12 -4.54
N ALA A 49 -0.59 6.22 -5.87
CA ALA A 49 -1.65 6.98 -6.53
C ALA A 49 -3.04 6.43 -6.20
N LEU A 50 -3.22 5.10 -6.22
CA LEU A 50 -4.47 4.46 -5.85
C LEU A 50 -4.81 4.66 -4.37
N ALA A 51 -3.81 4.61 -3.48
CA ALA A 51 -4.02 4.85 -2.05
C ALA A 51 -4.53 6.28 -1.79
N VAL A 52 -3.96 7.27 -2.47
CA VAL A 52 -4.40 8.68 -2.40
C VAL A 52 -5.80 8.84 -3.00
N ALA A 53 -6.07 8.25 -4.17
CA ALA A 53 -7.38 8.32 -4.81
C ALA A 53 -8.50 7.68 -3.95
N GLY A 54 -8.20 6.56 -3.29
CA GLY A 54 -9.11 5.92 -2.35
C GLY A 54 -9.38 6.82 -1.14
N LEU A 55 -8.33 7.43 -0.57
CA LEU A 55 -8.45 8.33 0.58
C LEU A 55 -9.27 9.58 0.24
N ALA A 56 -9.04 10.16 -0.94
CA ALA A 56 -9.83 11.28 -1.46
C ALA A 56 -11.30 10.88 -1.63
N SER A 57 -11.56 9.69 -2.19
CA SER A 57 -12.91 9.15 -2.34
C SER A 57 -13.59 8.96 -0.97
N TRP A 58 -12.90 8.41 0.02
CA TRP A 58 -13.44 8.27 1.37
C TRP A 58 -13.75 9.61 2.03
N THR A 59 -12.88 10.60 1.84
CA THR A 59 -13.09 11.96 2.33
C THR A 59 -14.32 12.60 1.69
N ALA A 60 -14.52 12.42 0.38
CA ALA A 60 -15.73 12.87 -0.31
C ALA A 60 -17.01 12.19 0.23
N TYR A 61 -16.93 10.91 0.59
CA TYR A 61 -18.04 10.23 1.28
C TYR A 61 -18.35 10.85 2.65
N LEU A 62 -17.34 11.23 3.43
CA LEU A 62 -17.54 11.89 4.73
C LEU A 62 -18.22 13.25 4.58
N VAL A 63 -17.86 14.03 3.56
CA VAL A 63 -18.42 15.38 3.32
C VAL A 63 -19.80 15.33 2.68
N GLY A 64 -19.98 14.50 1.65
CA GLY A 64 -21.22 14.46 0.86
C GLY A 64 -22.23 13.39 1.27
N ASN A 65 -21.88 12.50 2.20
CA ASN A 65 -22.67 11.34 2.62
C ASN A 65 -23.15 10.43 1.45
N ALA A 66 -22.44 10.50 0.32
CA ALA A 66 -22.82 9.82 -0.91
C ALA A 66 -22.40 8.34 -0.85
N ARG A 67 -23.36 7.43 -0.71
CA ARG A 67 -23.08 5.98 -0.64
C ARG A 67 -22.25 5.45 -1.82
N GLY A 68 -22.45 6.00 -3.02
CA GLY A 68 -21.66 5.64 -4.21
C GLY A 68 -20.16 5.89 -4.02
N SER A 69 -19.80 6.95 -3.30
CA SER A 69 -18.40 7.29 -3.01
C SER A 69 -17.75 6.30 -2.02
N ALA A 70 -18.53 5.78 -1.06
CA ALA A 70 -18.04 4.74 -0.15
C ALA A 70 -17.77 3.41 -0.87
N TRP A 71 -18.64 3.02 -1.81
CA TRP A 71 -18.42 1.84 -2.65
C TRP A 71 -17.21 2.02 -3.58
N ALA A 72 -17.03 3.21 -4.16
CA ALA A 72 -15.85 3.52 -4.96
C ALA A 72 -14.56 3.41 -4.14
N ALA A 73 -14.53 4.00 -2.94
CA ALA A 73 -13.39 3.90 -2.03
C ALA A 73 -13.10 2.45 -1.62
N CYS A 74 -14.15 1.63 -1.41
CA CYS A 74 -14.02 0.20 -1.14
C CYS A 74 -13.36 -0.54 -2.30
N ALA A 75 -13.84 -0.35 -3.53
CA ALA A 75 -13.26 -0.97 -4.71
C ALA A 75 -11.78 -0.56 -4.89
N VAL A 76 -11.48 0.72 -4.73
CA VAL A 76 -10.09 1.23 -4.84
C VAL A 76 -9.20 0.62 -3.77
N VAL A 77 -9.64 0.53 -2.50
CA VAL A 77 -8.86 -0.08 -1.41
C VAL A 77 -8.53 -1.55 -1.68
N LEU A 78 -9.43 -2.31 -2.30
CA LEU A 78 -9.15 -3.69 -2.70
C LEU A 78 -8.06 -3.77 -3.79
N ILE A 79 -8.07 -2.85 -4.76
CA ILE A 79 -7.03 -2.77 -5.80
C ILE A 79 -5.68 -2.36 -5.17
N VAL A 80 -5.69 -1.37 -4.27
CA VAL A 80 -4.51 -0.95 -3.49
C VAL A 80 -3.92 -2.14 -2.73
N ALA A 81 -4.76 -2.93 -2.06
CA ALA A 81 -4.34 -4.13 -1.35
C ALA A 81 -3.73 -5.16 -2.28
N ALA A 82 -4.32 -5.41 -3.45
CA ALA A 82 -3.77 -6.33 -4.46
C ALA A 82 -2.37 -5.89 -4.94
N PHE A 83 -2.17 -4.60 -5.19
CA PHE A 83 -0.85 -4.04 -5.52
C PHE A 83 0.14 -4.23 -4.35
N GLY A 84 -0.31 -3.98 -3.11
CA GLY A 84 0.48 -4.21 -1.90
C GLY A 84 0.95 -5.67 -1.76
N PHE A 85 0.05 -6.62 -1.98
CA PHE A 85 0.38 -8.04 -1.99
C PHE A 85 1.36 -8.39 -3.11
N MET A 86 1.16 -7.87 -4.32
CA MET A 86 2.09 -8.09 -5.43
C MET A 86 3.50 -7.60 -5.08
N MET A 87 3.62 -6.42 -4.46
CA MET A 87 4.91 -5.92 -3.95
C MET A 87 5.50 -6.83 -2.87
N LEU A 88 4.69 -7.28 -1.91
CA LEU A 88 5.12 -8.19 -0.84
C LEU A 88 5.64 -9.53 -1.38
N PHE A 89 4.92 -10.14 -2.31
CA PHE A 89 5.32 -11.42 -2.93
C PHE A 89 6.58 -11.28 -3.77
N ARG A 90 6.79 -10.13 -4.42
CA ARG A 90 8.00 -9.85 -5.19
C ARG A 90 9.20 -9.53 -4.29
N TRP A 91 8.95 -8.96 -3.12
CA TRP A 91 9.97 -8.68 -2.10
C TRP A 91 10.44 -9.94 -1.38
N LEU A 92 9.55 -10.91 -1.14
CA LEU A 92 9.87 -12.13 -0.39
C LEU A 92 11.05 -12.89 -1.02
N PRO A 93 12.10 -13.23 -0.26
CA PRO A 93 13.26 -13.93 -0.80
C PRO A 93 12.86 -15.30 -1.37
N SER A 94 13.20 -15.55 -2.65
CA SER A 94 13.20 -16.92 -3.17
C SER A 94 14.32 -17.69 -2.47
N ARG A 95 14.00 -18.83 -1.82
CA ARG A 95 14.94 -19.73 -1.12
C ARG A 95 15.94 -20.46 -2.04
N GLY A 96 16.16 -19.96 -3.27
CA GLY A 96 17.09 -20.53 -4.23
C GLY A 96 18.56 -20.16 -3.95
N ARG A 97 19.45 -21.14 -4.10
CA ARG A 97 20.92 -21.03 -3.94
C ARG A 97 21.61 -20.05 -4.91
N HIS A 98 20.88 -19.43 -5.84
CA HIS A 98 21.37 -18.42 -6.79
C HIS A 98 21.01 -16.97 -6.41
N SER A 99 20.51 -16.72 -5.19
CA SER A 99 20.07 -15.38 -4.74
C SER A 99 21.19 -14.41 -4.32
N GLN A 100 22.45 -14.71 -4.66
CA GLN A 100 23.62 -13.84 -4.47
C GLN A 100 23.70 -12.72 -5.53
N GLY A 101 22.56 -12.14 -5.91
CA GLY A 101 22.48 -11.09 -6.93
C GLY A 101 22.08 -9.76 -6.31
N HIS A 102 23.06 -8.85 -6.20
CA HIS A 102 22.99 -7.39 -6.07
C HIS A 102 22.18 -6.81 -4.88
N ALA A 103 22.76 -5.81 -4.21
CA ALA A 103 22.14 -5.08 -3.10
C ALA A 103 21.01 -4.18 -3.63
N THR A 104 19.81 -4.74 -3.82
CA THR A 104 18.64 -3.96 -4.25
C THR A 104 18.11 -3.09 -3.12
N ALA A 105 17.60 -1.90 -3.47
CA ALA A 105 17.07 -0.91 -2.51
C ALA A 105 16.06 -1.52 -1.51
N GLU A 106 15.28 -2.48 -1.98
CA GLU A 106 14.21 -3.17 -1.26
C GLU A 106 14.69 -4.12 -0.14
N ARG A 107 15.96 -4.56 -0.13
CA ARG A 107 16.52 -5.35 0.99
C ARG A 107 16.64 -4.55 2.29
N ASN A 108 16.68 -3.22 2.21
CA ASN A 108 16.80 -2.34 3.36
C ASN A 108 15.46 -2.05 4.04
N PHE A 109 14.37 -2.69 3.59
CA PHE A 109 13.08 -2.51 4.24
C PHE A 109 13.08 -3.09 5.65
N PRO A 110 12.76 -2.28 6.67
CA PRO A 110 12.59 -2.79 8.01
C PRO A 110 11.33 -3.68 8.05
N LEU A 111 11.55 -4.97 8.30
CA LEU A 111 10.50 -6.00 8.43
C LEU A 111 9.35 -5.56 9.32
N THR A 112 9.67 -4.90 10.44
CA THR A 112 8.68 -4.38 11.39
C THR A 112 7.73 -3.37 10.75
N ALA A 113 8.24 -2.45 9.93
CA ALA A 113 7.41 -1.47 9.23
C ALA A 113 6.57 -2.10 8.12
N VAL A 114 7.12 -3.11 7.41
CA VAL A 114 6.36 -3.87 6.39
C VAL A 114 5.18 -4.59 7.03
N VAL A 115 5.42 -5.28 8.15
CA VAL A 115 4.39 -6.00 8.90
C VAL A 115 3.36 -5.03 9.49
N ALA A 116 3.81 -3.92 10.07
CA ALA A 116 2.92 -2.89 10.60
C ALA A 116 2.02 -2.27 9.51
N HIS A 117 2.61 -1.94 8.35
CA HIS A 117 1.88 -1.42 7.19
C HIS A 117 0.87 -2.45 6.66
N GLY A 118 1.27 -3.73 6.55
CA GLY A 118 0.39 -4.80 6.10
C GLY A 118 -0.80 -5.02 7.05
N MET A 119 -0.55 -5.04 8.36
CA MET A 119 -1.62 -5.15 9.36
C MET A 119 -2.56 -3.94 9.34
N SER A 120 -2.02 -2.73 9.27
CA SER A 120 -2.84 -1.51 9.23
C SER A 120 -3.67 -1.43 7.93
N ALA A 121 -3.12 -1.90 6.81
CA ALA A 121 -3.85 -2.04 5.56
C ALA A 121 -5.01 -3.05 5.68
N ALA A 122 -4.78 -4.22 6.29
CA ALA A 122 -5.84 -5.21 6.51
C ALA A 122 -6.97 -4.66 7.39
N VAL A 123 -6.63 -3.94 8.45
CA VAL A 123 -7.63 -3.25 9.31
C VAL A 123 -8.39 -2.19 8.51
N THR A 124 -7.70 -1.41 7.66
CA THR A 124 -8.36 -0.41 6.79
C THR A 124 -9.39 -1.06 5.86
N VAL A 125 -9.01 -2.15 5.18
CA VAL A 125 -9.92 -2.92 4.30
C VAL A 125 -11.15 -3.41 5.08
N LEU A 126 -10.93 -4.01 6.25
CA LEU A 126 -12.00 -4.53 7.08
C LEU A 126 -12.97 -3.42 7.53
N LEU A 127 -12.43 -2.29 8.00
CA LEU A 127 -13.24 -1.17 8.46
C LEU A 127 -14.05 -0.54 7.32
N VAL A 128 -13.45 -0.36 6.14
CA VAL A 128 -14.15 0.14 4.93
C VAL A 128 -15.29 -0.81 4.56
N ALA A 129 -15.03 -2.13 4.54
CA ALA A 129 -16.04 -3.13 4.23
C ALA A 129 -17.20 -3.12 5.23
N LEU A 130 -16.92 -3.05 6.54
CA LEU A 130 -17.95 -3.00 7.58
C LEU A 130 -18.86 -1.78 7.41
N VAL A 131 -18.29 -0.60 7.13
CA VAL A 131 -19.06 0.63 6.93
C VAL A 131 -19.93 0.53 5.67
N VAL A 132 -19.39 0.03 4.56
CA VAL A 132 -20.12 -0.09 3.30
C VAL A 132 -21.26 -1.12 3.40
N LEU A 133 -21.07 -2.18 4.18
CA LEU A 133 -22.08 -3.19 4.48
C LEU A 133 -23.13 -2.75 5.51
N GLY A 134 -23.03 -1.52 6.05
CA GLY A 134 -23.96 -0.99 7.06
C GLY A 134 -23.86 -1.67 8.42
N ARG A 135 -22.72 -2.31 8.71
CA ARG A 135 -22.44 -3.00 9.97
C ARG A 135 -21.71 -2.09 10.99
N ALA A 136 -21.51 -0.81 10.65
CA ALA A 136 -20.59 0.13 11.31
C ALA A 136 -20.82 1.62 10.97
#